data_AF-A0A182J8Z8-F1
#
_entry.id   AF-A0A182J8Z8-F1
#
_cell.length_a   1.000
_cell.length_b   1.000
_cell.length_c   1.000
_cell.angle_alpha   90.00
_cell.angle_beta   90.00
_cell.angle_gamma   90.00
#
_symmetry.space_group_name_H-M   'P 1'
#
loop_
_entity.id
_entity.type
_entity.pdbx_description
1 polymer ?
#
loop_
_entity_poly.entity_id
_entity_poly.type
_entity_poly.pdbx_seq_one_letter_code
_entity_poly.pdbx_strand_id
1 'polypeptide(L)'
;MSGATRYRSLWEHHFKACQGIVFVIDSSDRMRLVVVKDELEILLQHPDIANRRVPILFFANKMDCTEALSSVKIAAGLGLEKIKDKPWHISSSNALTGEGLQDGVQWMVHQIRECVANTLRSISTTSTVFEPRRLPDKTGKNVVLVDGVRTPFLTSGSDYSKLMPHELARHSLLSLLRKTKVDKEVIDYIVYGTVIQEVKTSNIAREAALSAGFSNKTPAHTVTMACISSNQAITTGMGLIATGTYDAIVAGGVEFMSDVPIRHSRKMRSLMLRANKAKTVGQRLQLLSTIRPDFFAPELPAVAEFSSGETMGHSADRLASAFNASRQEQDDYALRSHSLAKEAQEKGYFTDLVPFKVSGVDKTIEKDNGIRVSTKESLAKLKPAFVKPYGTVTAANASFLTDGASACLIMTEEKAKALGLRPKAYLRDFLYVSQDPIDQLLLGPAYGIPKLLKKAGLTLKDIDSWEIHEAFAGQIIANLKALDSDYFCKNYLGLNEKFGTPDMTKWNNWGGSLSIGHPFAATGVRLCMHTANRLVRENGQLGLVAACAAGGQGVAMLLERHPEANAE
;
A
#
# COMPACT_ATOMS: atom_id res chain seq x y z
N MET A 1 9.53 -28.27 38.22
CA MET A 1 8.75 -27.71 39.36
C MET A 1 8.46 -28.80 40.37
N SER A 2 8.10 -28.46 41.60
CA SER A 2 7.80 -29.45 42.64
C SER A 2 6.52 -30.24 42.31
N GLY A 3 6.52 -31.53 42.60
CA GLY A 3 5.37 -32.44 42.49
C GLY A 3 4.38 -32.36 43.65
N ALA A 4 4.64 -31.53 44.66
CA ALA A 4 3.76 -31.36 45.81
C ALA A 4 2.44 -30.69 45.42
N THR A 5 1.32 -31.17 45.96
CA THR A 5 -0.05 -30.75 45.61
C THR A 5 -0.24 -29.23 45.57
N ARG A 6 0.36 -28.50 46.52
CA ARG A 6 0.26 -27.03 46.61
C ARG A 6 0.88 -26.25 45.45
N TYR A 7 1.73 -26.89 44.63
CA TYR A 7 2.43 -26.24 43.52
C TYR A 7 1.96 -26.71 42.14
N ARG A 8 1.02 -27.66 42.07
CA ARG A 8 0.54 -28.21 40.79
C ARG A 8 -0.28 -27.20 40.00
N SER A 9 -1.02 -26.33 40.68
CA SER A 9 -1.75 -25.21 40.05
C SER A 9 -0.83 -24.24 39.30
N LEU A 10 0.46 -24.16 39.64
CA LEU A 10 1.39 -23.27 38.96
C LEU A 10 1.89 -23.84 37.61
N TRP A 11 1.65 -25.13 37.34
CA TRP A 11 2.12 -25.80 36.12
C TRP A 11 1.53 -25.17 34.85
N GLU A 12 0.28 -24.70 34.93
CA GLU A 12 -0.43 -24.11 33.79
C GLU A 12 0.26 -22.89 33.20
N HIS A 13 0.91 -22.07 34.04
CA HIS A 13 1.65 -20.89 33.59
C HIS A 13 2.83 -21.21 32.65
N HIS A 14 3.29 -22.46 32.64
CA HIS A 14 4.42 -22.91 31.83
C HIS A 14 4.01 -23.74 30.60
N PHE A 15 2.75 -24.16 30.49
CA PHE A 15 2.31 -25.03 29.41
C PHE A 15 2.47 -24.38 28.04
N LYS A 16 2.15 -23.10 27.90
CA LYS A 16 2.22 -22.35 26.62
C LYS A 16 3.61 -22.37 25.97
N ALA A 17 4.68 -22.28 26.77
CA ALA A 17 6.07 -22.26 26.27
C ALA A 17 6.79 -23.62 26.38
N CYS A 18 6.13 -24.66 26.92
CA CYS A 18 6.74 -25.96 27.18
C CYS A 18 7.10 -26.69 25.87
N GLN A 19 8.33 -27.18 25.74
CA GLN A 19 8.82 -27.92 24.57
C GLN A 19 8.99 -29.42 24.83
N GLY A 20 8.96 -29.84 26.10
CA GLY A 20 9.05 -31.23 26.54
C GLY A 20 8.67 -31.33 28.02
N ILE A 21 8.05 -32.44 28.41
CA ILE A 21 7.59 -32.69 29.77
C ILE A 21 8.43 -33.81 30.38
N VAL A 22 9.06 -33.55 31.51
CA VAL A 22 9.74 -34.57 32.29
C VAL A 22 8.91 -34.88 33.53
N PHE A 23 8.49 -36.13 33.65
CA PHE A 23 7.63 -36.63 34.71
C PHE A 23 8.41 -37.66 35.54
N VAL A 24 8.76 -37.31 36.77
CA VAL A 24 9.54 -38.19 37.66
C VAL A 24 8.59 -38.95 38.57
N ILE A 25 8.70 -40.28 38.53
CA ILE A 25 7.85 -41.21 39.27
C ILE A 25 8.70 -41.92 40.29
N ASP A 26 8.21 -41.98 41.52
CA ASP A 26 8.78 -42.85 42.53
C ASP A 26 8.33 -44.29 42.28
N SER A 27 9.24 -45.14 41.80
CA SER A 27 8.91 -46.52 41.42
C SER A 27 8.59 -47.41 42.64
N SER A 28 8.98 -46.99 43.84
CA SER A 28 8.70 -47.72 45.09
C SER A 28 7.29 -47.45 45.66
N ASP A 29 6.65 -46.34 45.27
CA ASP A 29 5.38 -45.89 45.85
C ASP A 29 4.18 -46.28 44.97
N ARG A 30 3.68 -47.50 45.19
CA ARG A 30 2.55 -48.06 44.42
C ARG A 30 1.24 -47.31 44.63
N MET A 31 1.02 -46.78 45.83
CA MET A 31 -0.23 -46.10 46.18
C MET A 31 -0.35 -44.76 45.46
N ARG A 32 0.76 -44.04 45.28
CA ARG A 32 0.75 -42.76 44.57
C ARG A 32 0.65 -42.87 43.05
N LEU A 33 0.80 -44.05 42.46
CA LEU A 33 0.63 -44.21 41.01
C LEU A 33 -0.77 -43.81 40.52
N VAL A 34 -1.82 -44.00 41.35
CA VAL A 34 -3.18 -43.55 41.02
C VAL A 34 -3.23 -42.03 40.91
N VAL A 35 -2.63 -41.33 41.88
CA VAL A 35 -2.54 -39.86 41.86
C VAL A 35 -1.70 -39.36 40.69
N VAL A 36 -0.59 -40.05 40.38
CA VAL A 36 0.25 -39.72 39.23
C VAL A 36 -0.53 -39.85 37.92
N LYS A 37 -1.37 -40.88 37.80
CA LYS A 37 -2.23 -41.08 36.63
C LYS A 37 -3.25 -39.95 36.48
N ASP A 38 -3.95 -39.58 37.53
CA ASP A 38 -4.95 -38.50 37.48
C ASP A 38 -4.31 -37.16 37.09
N GLU A 39 -3.14 -36.84 37.64
CA GLU A 39 -2.39 -35.63 37.29
C GLU A 39 -1.88 -35.64 35.85
N LEU A 40 -1.45 -36.81 35.36
CA LEU A 40 -1.07 -36.96 33.96
C LEU A 40 -2.27 -36.75 33.03
N GLU A 41 -3.44 -37.29 33.37
CA GLU A 41 -4.67 -37.10 32.59
C GLU A 41 -5.09 -35.62 32.55
N ILE A 42 -5.06 -34.92 33.69
CA ILE A 42 -5.35 -33.46 33.77
C ILE A 42 -4.38 -32.67 32.89
N LEU A 43 -3.08 -32.97 32.99
CA LEU A 43 -2.04 -32.30 32.21
C LEU A 43 -2.26 -32.51 30.70
N LEU A 44 -2.59 -33.73 30.28
CA LEU A 44 -2.80 -34.08 28.88
C LEU A 44 -4.07 -33.46 28.28
N GLN A 45 -5.11 -33.25 29.11
CA GLN A 45 -6.38 -32.65 28.69
C GLN A 45 -6.35 -31.11 28.64
N HIS A 46 -5.33 -30.47 29.24
CA HIS A 46 -5.24 -29.01 29.26
C HIS A 46 -5.16 -28.43 27.83
N PRO A 47 -5.90 -27.35 27.48
CA PRO A 47 -5.95 -26.80 26.11
C PRO A 47 -4.57 -26.47 25.50
N ASP A 48 -3.65 -25.95 26.31
CA ASP A 48 -2.28 -25.61 25.90
C ASP A 48 -1.34 -26.82 25.69
N ILE A 49 -1.77 -28.05 26.00
CA ILE A 49 -0.99 -29.28 25.84
C ILE A 49 -1.72 -30.29 24.93
N ALA A 50 -3.04 -30.42 25.05
CA ALA A 50 -3.87 -31.41 24.35
C ALA A 50 -3.61 -31.41 22.83
N ASN A 51 -3.58 -30.23 22.20
CA ASN A 51 -3.43 -30.08 20.75
C ASN A 51 -1.97 -29.97 20.27
N ARG A 52 -0.97 -30.16 21.15
CA ARG A 52 0.46 -30.01 20.81
C ARG A 52 1.19 -31.34 20.92
N ARG A 53 2.05 -31.64 19.94
CA ARG A 53 2.90 -32.83 19.95
C ARG A 53 4.15 -32.58 20.81
N VAL A 54 3.97 -32.55 22.13
CA VAL A 54 5.03 -32.33 23.12
C VAL A 54 5.56 -33.69 23.62
N PRO A 55 6.87 -33.98 23.52
CA PRO A 55 7.43 -35.24 24.03
C PRO A 55 7.36 -35.34 25.56
N ILE A 56 7.10 -36.53 26.07
CA ILE A 56 6.98 -36.81 27.51
C ILE A 56 7.99 -37.88 27.93
N LEU A 57 8.93 -37.53 28.80
CA LEU A 57 9.87 -38.45 29.40
C LEU A 57 9.43 -38.80 30.80
N PHE A 58 9.24 -40.08 31.06
CA PHE A 58 8.98 -40.62 32.39
C PHE A 58 10.29 -41.15 32.98
N PHE A 59 10.69 -40.63 34.13
CA PHE A 59 11.74 -41.26 34.93
C PHE A 59 11.09 -42.15 35.97
N ALA A 60 11.24 -43.47 35.81
CA ALA A 60 10.96 -44.44 36.85
C ALA A 60 12.15 -44.42 37.83
N ASN A 61 12.11 -43.51 38.80
CA ASN A 61 13.20 -43.27 39.74
C ASN A 61 13.16 -44.26 40.92
N LYS A 62 14.28 -44.40 41.63
CA LYS A 62 14.50 -45.33 42.76
C LYS A 62 14.50 -46.82 42.36
N MET A 63 15.04 -47.14 41.20
CA MET A 63 15.15 -48.53 40.72
C MET A 63 16.07 -49.42 41.57
N ASP A 64 16.88 -48.81 42.44
CA ASP A 64 17.70 -49.48 43.46
C ASP A 64 16.88 -50.07 44.61
N CYS A 65 15.63 -49.63 44.81
CA CYS A 65 14.75 -50.17 45.84
C CYS A 65 14.23 -51.55 45.44
N THR A 66 14.28 -52.51 46.37
CA THR A 66 13.78 -53.88 46.15
C THR A 66 12.29 -53.97 45.79
N GLU A 67 11.51 -52.98 46.22
CA GLU A 67 10.07 -52.89 45.95
C GLU A 67 9.71 -52.13 44.65
N ALA A 68 10.71 -51.61 43.94
CA ALA A 68 10.53 -50.79 42.75
C ALA A 68 9.76 -51.53 41.66
N LEU A 69 8.75 -50.86 41.11
CA LEU A 69 8.03 -51.33 39.96
C LEU A 69 8.90 -51.22 38.71
N SER A 70 8.84 -52.25 37.86
CA SER A 70 9.47 -52.18 36.55
C SER A 70 8.77 -51.14 35.67
N SER A 71 9.52 -50.56 34.72
CA SER A 71 8.98 -49.59 33.75
C SER A 71 7.76 -50.11 33.00
N VAL A 72 7.69 -51.42 32.74
CA VAL A 72 6.52 -52.07 32.12
C VAL A 72 5.27 -51.96 33.01
N LYS A 73 5.42 -52.21 34.32
CA LYS A 73 4.31 -52.11 35.28
C LYS A 73 3.87 -50.67 35.48
N ILE A 74 4.82 -49.72 35.51
CA ILE A 74 4.51 -48.29 35.61
C ILE A 74 3.77 -47.81 34.36
N ALA A 75 4.24 -48.18 33.16
CA ALA A 75 3.58 -47.82 31.91
C ALA A 75 2.14 -48.32 31.86
N ALA A 76 1.90 -49.58 32.23
CA ALA A 76 0.56 -50.17 32.32
C ALA A 76 -0.30 -49.49 33.40
N GLY A 77 0.29 -49.16 34.56
CA GLY A 77 -0.42 -48.49 35.66
C GLY A 77 -0.89 -47.08 35.29
N LEU A 78 -0.09 -46.35 34.52
CA LEU A 78 -0.42 -45.01 34.03
C LEU A 78 -1.25 -45.00 32.75
N GLY A 79 -1.41 -46.15 32.08
CA GLY A 79 -2.14 -46.23 30.82
C GLY A 79 -1.44 -45.52 29.66
N LEU A 80 -0.09 -45.54 29.63
CA LEU A 80 0.69 -44.80 28.64
C LEU A 80 0.40 -45.26 27.20
N GLU A 81 -0.10 -46.48 27.01
CA GLU A 81 -0.56 -47.01 25.71
C GLU A 81 -1.71 -46.21 25.08
N LYS A 82 -2.42 -45.41 25.89
CA LYS A 82 -3.49 -44.51 25.42
C LYS A 82 -2.93 -43.24 24.78
N ILE A 83 -1.69 -42.86 25.10
CA ILE A 83 -1.03 -41.67 24.54
C ILE A 83 -0.47 -42.05 23.16
N LYS A 84 -1.27 -41.80 22.12
CA LYS A 84 -0.90 -42.12 20.73
C LYS A 84 -0.45 -40.92 19.91
N ASP A 85 -0.84 -39.72 20.34
CA ASP A 85 -0.64 -38.46 19.64
C ASP A 85 0.67 -37.75 20.03
N LYS A 86 1.35 -38.22 21.09
CA LYS A 86 2.61 -37.65 21.60
C LYS A 86 3.67 -38.74 21.78
N PRO A 87 4.94 -38.49 21.39
CA PRO A 87 6.01 -39.43 21.68
C PRO A 87 6.30 -39.46 23.18
N TRP A 88 6.44 -40.65 23.74
CA TRP A 88 6.80 -40.83 25.14
C TRP A 88 7.83 -41.94 25.33
N HIS A 89 8.60 -41.86 26.40
CA HIS A 89 9.56 -42.89 26.80
C HIS A 89 9.66 -42.96 28.31
N ILE A 90 9.91 -44.16 28.83
CA ILE A 90 10.12 -44.39 30.25
C ILE A 90 11.54 -44.92 30.46
N SER A 91 12.35 -44.16 31.21
CA SER A 91 13.69 -44.55 31.60
C SER A 91 13.70 -44.99 33.06
N SER A 92 14.15 -46.23 33.29
CA SER A 92 14.52 -46.70 34.62
C SER A 92 15.70 -45.88 35.11
N SER A 93 15.58 -45.25 36.27
CA SER A 93 16.59 -44.32 36.76
C SER A 93 16.89 -44.47 38.24
N ASN A 94 18.12 -44.11 38.59
CA ASN A 94 18.56 -43.96 39.96
C ASN A 94 19.18 -42.58 40.13
N ALA A 95 18.50 -41.70 40.86
CA ALA A 95 18.97 -40.34 41.10
C ALA A 95 20.27 -40.23 41.92
N LEU A 96 20.65 -41.28 42.68
CA LEU A 96 21.88 -41.30 43.48
C LEU A 96 23.11 -41.66 42.64
N THR A 97 22.97 -42.64 41.74
CA THR A 97 24.07 -43.11 40.88
C THR A 97 24.11 -42.42 39.53
N GLY A 98 23.02 -41.78 39.12
CA GLY A 98 22.84 -41.17 37.80
C GLY A 98 22.48 -42.17 36.68
N GLU A 99 22.35 -43.45 37.02
CA GLU A 99 22.00 -44.50 36.07
C GLU A 99 20.66 -44.20 35.39
N GLY A 100 20.61 -44.37 34.06
CA GLY A 100 19.44 -44.15 33.22
C GLY A 100 18.98 -42.69 33.03
N LEU A 101 19.57 -41.73 33.76
CA LEU A 101 19.25 -40.30 33.60
C LEU A 101 19.74 -39.77 32.24
N GLN A 102 20.99 -40.07 31.89
CA GLN A 102 21.60 -39.57 30.67
C GLN A 102 20.85 -40.06 29.43
N ASP A 103 20.51 -41.34 29.37
CA ASP A 103 19.80 -41.94 28.24
C ASP A 103 18.39 -41.34 28.08
N GLY A 104 17.68 -41.15 29.19
CA GLY A 104 16.37 -40.49 29.19
C GLY A 104 16.44 -39.05 28.68
N VAL A 105 17.42 -38.26 29.15
CA VAL A 105 17.62 -36.88 28.68
C VAL A 105 18.03 -36.84 27.22
N GLN A 106 18.92 -37.73 26.77
CA GLN A 106 19.30 -37.81 25.36
C GLN A 106 18.10 -38.14 24.46
N TRP A 107 17.25 -39.09 24.87
CA TRP A 107 16.01 -39.38 24.18
C TRP A 107 15.11 -38.14 24.11
N MET A 108 14.94 -37.41 25.22
CA MET A 108 14.12 -36.19 25.25
C MET A 108 14.67 -35.12 24.31
N VAL A 109 15.98 -34.86 24.35
CA VAL A 109 16.62 -33.88 23.46
C VAL A 109 16.45 -34.28 21.99
N HIS A 110 16.59 -35.57 21.67
CA HIS A 110 16.37 -36.08 20.33
C HIS A 110 14.91 -35.89 19.90
N GLN A 111 13.93 -36.20 20.76
CA GLN A 111 12.51 -36.01 20.44
C GLN A 111 12.10 -34.55 20.36
N ILE A 112 12.67 -33.66 21.18
CA ILE A 112 12.46 -32.22 21.05
C ILE A 112 13.01 -31.75 19.70
N ARG A 113 14.22 -32.18 19.32
CA ARG A 113 14.78 -31.88 17.99
C ARG A 113 13.91 -32.41 16.87
N GLU A 114 13.39 -33.63 16.98
CA GLU A 114 12.47 -34.21 16.00
C GLU A 114 11.11 -33.50 15.97
N CYS A 115 10.54 -33.09 17.11
CA CYS A 115 9.28 -32.36 17.15
C CYS A 115 9.44 -30.93 16.61
N VAL A 116 10.56 -30.27 16.89
CA VAL A 116 10.93 -28.97 16.31
C VAL A 116 11.22 -29.12 14.82
N ALA A 117 11.99 -30.14 14.41
CA ALA A 117 12.28 -30.43 13.01
C ALA A 117 11.03 -30.85 12.24
N ASN A 118 10.09 -31.57 12.86
CA ASN A 118 8.81 -31.95 12.26
C ASN A 118 7.80 -30.82 12.28
N THR A 119 7.91 -29.86 13.19
CA THR A 119 7.18 -28.58 13.09
C THR A 119 7.77 -27.76 11.95
N LEU A 120 9.11 -27.70 11.81
CA LEU A 120 9.79 -27.09 10.67
C LEU A 120 9.50 -27.82 9.34
N ARG A 121 9.32 -29.15 9.37
CA ARG A 121 9.00 -29.99 8.20
C ARG A 121 7.51 -30.05 7.88
N SER A 122 6.61 -29.95 8.86
CA SER A 122 5.16 -29.77 8.62
C SER A 122 4.85 -28.35 8.17
N ILE A 123 5.64 -27.37 8.63
CA ILE A 123 5.78 -26.06 7.98
C ILE A 123 6.34 -26.22 6.54
N SER A 124 7.09 -27.27 6.25
CA SER A 124 7.69 -27.51 4.93
C SER A 124 6.88 -28.41 3.98
N THR A 125 5.80 -29.10 4.40
CA THR A 125 5.03 -29.97 3.49
C THR A 125 3.52 -29.80 3.49
N THR A 126 2.94 -28.89 4.28
CA THR A 126 1.62 -28.28 3.98
C THR A 126 1.43 -26.93 4.66
N SER A 127 2.50 -26.17 4.87
CA SER A 127 2.42 -24.77 4.47
C SER A 127 3.29 -24.63 3.24
N THR A 128 2.74 -24.07 2.18
CA THR A 128 3.54 -23.16 1.38
C THR A 128 4.17 -22.20 2.40
N VAL A 129 5.42 -22.44 2.79
CA VAL A 129 6.31 -21.32 3.08
C VAL A 129 6.13 -20.48 1.84
N PHE A 130 5.39 -19.38 1.96
CA PHE A 130 5.25 -18.42 0.89
C PHE A 130 6.66 -17.86 0.79
N GLU A 131 7.55 -18.55 0.06
CA GLU A 131 8.73 -17.89 -0.44
C GLU A 131 8.18 -16.67 -1.15
N PRO A 132 8.51 -15.46 -0.67
CA PRO A 132 7.95 -14.25 -1.23
C PRO A 132 8.24 -14.30 -2.72
N ARG A 133 7.18 -14.38 -3.54
CA ARG A 133 7.34 -14.58 -4.98
C ARG A 133 8.14 -13.41 -5.53
N ARG A 134 9.42 -13.64 -5.82
CA ARG A 134 10.31 -12.63 -6.37
C ARG A 134 10.17 -12.59 -7.87
N LEU A 135 10.18 -11.38 -8.42
CA LEU A 135 10.08 -11.21 -9.85
C LEU A 135 11.48 -11.06 -10.44
N PRO A 136 11.79 -11.78 -11.53
CA PRO A 136 13.07 -11.63 -12.19
C PRO A 136 13.19 -10.21 -12.78
N ASP A 137 14.39 -9.66 -12.73
CA ASP A 137 14.72 -8.44 -13.43
C ASP A 137 14.74 -8.71 -14.94
N LYS A 138 13.84 -8.07 -15.68
CA LYS A 138 13.74 -8.20 -17.14
C LYS A 138 14.69 -7.25 -17.89
N THR A 139 15.20 -6.22 -17.22
CA THR A 139 16.04 -5.17 -17.83
C THR A 139 17.52 -5.34 -17.53
N GLY A 140 17.89 -6.25 -16.63
CA GLY A 140 19.28 -6.48 -16.19
C GLY A 140 19.84 -5.36 -15.31
N LYS A 141 18.99 -4.39 -14.93
CA LYS A 141 19.25 -3.33 -13.95
C LYS A 141 18.00 -3.15 -13.11
N ASN A 142 18.02 -3.62 -11.86
CA ASN A 142 16.93 -3.41 -10.93
C ASN A 142 16.75 -1.92 -10.65
N VAL A 143 15.54 -1.40 -10.89
CA VAL A 143 15.16 -0.04 -10.49
C VAL A 143 14.49 -0.11 -9.11
N VAL A 144 15.00 0.66 -8.17
CA VAL A 144 14.51 0.69 -6.80
C VAL A 144 13.92 2.06 -6.45
N LEU A 145 12.84 2.02 -5.67
CA LEU A 145 12.28 3.16 -4.95
C LEU A 145 12.99 3.26 -3.60
N VAL A 146 13.85 4.27 -3.46
CA VAL A 146 14.61 4.50 -2.22
C VAL A 146 13.69 5.01 -1.12
N ASP A 147 13.11 6.19 -1.35
CA ASP A 147 12.12 6.78 -0.46
C ASP A 147 11.31 7.85 -1.23
N GLY A 148 10.26 8.34 -0.61
CA GLY A 148 9.43 9.40 -1.15
C GLY A 148 8.75 10.21 -0.06
N VAL A 149 8.31 11.39 -0.47
CA VAL A 149 7.68 12.40 0.37
C VAL A 149 6.52 13.05 -0.37
N ARG A 150 5.62 13.65 0.39
CA ARG A 150 4.56 14.52 -0.10
C ARG A 150 4.25 15.62 0.90
N THR A 151 3.78 16.74 0.40
CA THR A 151 3.16 17.74 1.24
C THR A 151 1.88 17.16 1.85
N PRO A 152 1.38 17.71 2.98
CA PRO A 152 -0.01 17.57 3.34
C PRO A 152 -0.87 17.93 2.13
N PHE A 153 -1.82 17.07 1.79
CA PHE A 153 -2.79 17.30 0.72
C PHE A 153 -3.95 18.07 1.32
N LEU A 154 -4.16 19.28 0.80
CA LEU A 154 -5.12 20.22 1.33
C LEU A 154 -6.20 20.53 0.32
N THR A 155 -7.43 20.66 0.78
CA THR A 155 -8.55 21.17 0.01
C THR A 155 -8.16 22.49 -0.65
N SER A 156 -8.39 22.61 -1.96
CA SER A 156 -8.07 23.83 -2.70
C SER A 156 -8.84 25.04 -2.16
N GLY A 157 -8.20 26.20 -2.18
CA GLY A 157 -8.67 27.44 -1.55
C GLY A 157 -8.35 27.56 -0.06
N SER A 158 -7.63 26.61 0.54
CA SER A 158 -7.25 26.63 1.96
C SER A 158 -5.85 27.23 2.21
N ASP A 159 -5.06 26.62 3.09
CA ASP A 159 -3.80 27.19 3.62
C ASP A 159 -2.69 27.33 2.55
N TYR A 160 -2.82 26.68 1.37
CA TYR A 160 -1.89 26.86 0.24
C TYR A 160 -2.30 27.95 -0.77
N SER A 161 -3.47 28.59 -0.59
CA SER A 161 -4.07 29.48 -1.60
C SER A 161 -3.21 30.67 -2.05
N LYS A 162 -2.18 31.05 -1.29
CA LYS A 162 -1.26 32.16 -1.59
C LYS A 162 0.05 31.73 -2.26
N LEU A 163 0.22 30.44 -2.54
CA LEU A 163 1.42 29.90 -3.17
C LEU A 163 1.26 29.83 -4.69
N MET A 164 2.39 29.62 -5.37
CA MET A 164 2.42 29.09 -6.73
C MET A 164 2.74 27.58 -6.73
N PRO A 165 2.32 26.81 -7.76
CA PRO A 165 2.56 25.38 -7.82
C PRO A 165 4.06 25.01 -7.73
N HIS A 166 4.95 25.83 -8.29
CA HIS A 166 6.40 25.57 -8.22
C HIS A 166 6.95 25.60 -6.79
N GLU A 167 6.32 26.34 -5.87
CA GLU A 167 6.74 26.43 -4.46
C GLU A 167 6.39 25.15 -3.70
N LEU A 168 5.23 24.55 -3.99
CA LEU A 168 4.85 23.23 -3.45
C LEU A 168 5.80 22.14 -3.97
N ALA A 169 6.11 22.15 -5.28
CA ALA A 169 7.08 21.23 -5.86
C ALA A 169 8.48 21.41 -5.27
N ARG A 170 8.93 22.66 -5.09
CA ARG A 170 10.20 22.97 -4.42
C ARG A 170 10.23 22.40 -3.01
N HIS A 171 9.15 22.54 -2.24
CA HIS A 171 9.09 22.01 -0.87
C HIS A 171 9.17 20.48 -0.85
N SER A 172 8.48 19.77 -1.76
CA SER A 172 8.57 18.31 -1.83
C SER A 172 9.98 17.85 -2.22
N LEU A 173 10.63 18.54 -3.17
CA LEU A 173 12.02 18.29 -3.56
C LEU A 173 13.02 18.49 -2.41
N LEU A 174 12.94 19.62 -1.70
CA LEU A 174 13.81 19.90 -0.55
C LEU A 174 13.60 18.89 0.58
N SER A 175 12.36 18.49 0.81
CA SER A 175 12.02 17.52 1.84
C SER A 175 12.51 16.12 1.50
N LEU A 176 12.47 15.74 0.22
CA LEU A 176 13.04 14.48 -0.25
C LEU A 176 14.55 14.43 0.01
N LEU A 177 15.27 15.49 -0.34
CA LEU A 177 16.72 15.60 -0.08
C LEU A 177 17.03 15.52 1.42
N ARG A 178 16.25 16.21 2.25
CA ARG A 178 16.44 16.17 3.72
C ARG A 178 16.19 14.77 4.28
N LYS A 179 15.16 14.08 3.81
CA LYS A 179 14.78 12.74 4.29
C LYS A 179 15.78 11.68 3.85
N THR A 180 16.16 11.69 2.58
CA THR A 180 17.09 10.71 1.99
C THR A 180 18.55 11.02 2.29
N LYS A 181 18.88 12.27 2.65
CA LYS A 181 20.24 12.77 2.88
C LYS A 181 21.19 12.55 1.69
N VAL A 182 20.64 12.41 0.49
CA VAL A 182 21.42 12.28 -0.75
C VAL A 182 21.99 13.64 -1.15
N ASP A 183 23.22 13.63 -1.67
CA ASP A 183 23.81 14.82 -2.28
C ASP A 183 23.06 15.17 -3.57
N LYS A 184 22.83 16.46 -3.79
CA LYS A 184 22.16 16.97 -4.98
C LYS A 184 22.94 16.69 -6.26
N GLU A 185 24.27 16.62 -6.18
CA GLU A 185 25.15 16.34 -7.34
C GLU A 185 25.04 14.88 -7.81
N VAL A 186 24.48 13.98 -7.00
CA VAL A 186 24.25 12.59 -7.39
C VAL A 186 23.01 12.44 -8.28
N ILE A 187 22.12 13.44 -8.30
CA ILE A 187 20.87 13.37 -9.07
C ILE A 187 21.14 13.75 -10.52
N ASP A 188 20.96 12.77 -11.41
CA ASP A 188 21.23 12.92 -12.83
C ASP A 188 20.08 13.59 -13.58
N TYR A 189 18.84 13.33 -13.16
CA TYR A 189 17.65 13.80 -13.86
C TYR A 189 16.45 14.03 -12.93
N ILE A 190 15.59 14.98 -13.27
CA ILE A 190 14.33 15.25 -12.54
C ILE A 190 13.14 15.24 -13.50
N VAL A 191 12.09 14.48 -13.17
CA VAL A 191 10.82 14.47 -13.92
C VAL A 191 9.67 14.77 -12.99
N TYR A 192 8.85 15.78 -13.30
CA TYR A 192 7.70 16.14 -12.48
C TYR A 192 6.40 16.21 -13.29
N GLY A 193 5.34 15.63 -12.74
CA GLY A 193 3.99 15.71 -13.27
C GLY A 193 3.30 17.03 -12.92
N THR A 194 2.53 17.61 -13.85
CA THR A 194 1.51 18.64 -13.56
C THR A 194 0.43 18.61 -14.63
N VAL A 195 -0.84 18.86 -14.28
CA VAL A 195 -1.93 18.94 -15.27
C VAL A 195 -2.25 20.40 -15.60
N ILE A 196 -2.50 21.23 -14.58
CA ILE A 196 -2.81 22.64 -14.77
C ILE A 196 -1.49 23.40 -14.82
N GLN A 197 -1.05 23.75 -16.03
CA GLN A 197 0.20 24.49 -16.21
C GLN A 197 0.06 25.95 -15.80
N GLU A 198 0.99 26.39 -14.94
CA GLU A 198 1.28 27.81 -14.73
C GLU A 198 2.21 28.31 -15.84
N VAL A 199 1.75 29.32 -16.60
CA VAL A 199 2.43 29.80 -17.81
C VAL A 199 3.82 30.36 -17.52
N LYS A 200 4.03 30.97 -16.35
CA LYS A 200 5.35 31.48 -15.93
C LYS A 200 6.36 30.37 -15.66
N THR A 201 5.89 29.19 -15.28
CA THR A 201 6.72 28.04 -14.94
C THR A 201 6.36 26.86 -15.84
N SER A 202 6.41 27.08 -17.17
CA SER A 202 6.03 26.07 -18.17
C SER A 202 6.72 24.72 -17.95
N ASN A 203 8.01 24.75 -17.61
CA ASN A 203 8.73 23.59 -17.10
C ASN A 203 8.85 23.65 -15.58
N ILE A 204 7.75 23.35 -14.88
CA ILE A 204 7.67 23.43 -13.42
C ILE A 204 8.72 22.56 -12.72
N ALA A 205 9.06 21.40 -13.31
CA ALA A 205 10.13 20.54 -12.83
C ALA A 205 11.47 21.29 -12.72
N ARG A 206 11.82 22.04 -13.76
CA ARG A 206 13.09 22.79 -13.82
C ARG A 206 13.09 23.96 -12.85
N GLU A 207 12.02 24.75 -12.81
CA GLU A 207 11.94 25.91 -11.92
C GLU A 207 11.92 25.49 -10.44
N ALA A 208 11.21 24.41 -10.12
CA ALA A 208 11.21 23.83 -8.77
C ALA A 208 12.58 23.24 -8.40
N ALA A 209 13.27 22.57 -9.32
CA ALA A 209 14.61 22.02 -9.10
C ALA A 209 15.66 23.11 -8.84
N LEU A 210 15.67 24.16 -9.67
CA LEU A 210 16.58 25.29 -9.50
C LEU A 210 16.32 26.00 -8.17
N SER A 211 15.06 26.24 -7.82
CA SER A 211 14.69 26.90 -6.56
C SER A 211 14.90 26.02 -5.31
N ALA A 212 14.91 24.69 -5.46
CA ALA A 212 15.36 23.75 -4.42
C ALA A 212 16.91 23.64 -4.35
N GLY A 213 17.61 24.27 -5.30
CA GLY A 213 19.05 24.35 -5.37
C GLY A 213 19.72 23.07 -5.83
N PHE A 214 19.07 22.27 -6.68
CA PHE A 214 19.74 21.20 -7.42
C PHE A 214 20.78 21.77 -8.38
N SER A 215 21.71 20.92 -8.82
CA SER A 215 22.79 21.33 -9.73
C SER A 215 22.23 21.94 -11.00
N ASN A 216 22.86 23.00 -11.50
CA ASN A 216 22.54 23.58 -12.80
C ASN A 216 22.67 22.52 -13.93
N LYS A 217 23.55 21.54 -13.72
CA LYS A 217 23.84 20.43 -14.63
C LYS A 217 22.74 19.36 -14.66
N THR A 218 21.91 19.25 -13.62
CA THR A 218 20.83 18.25 -13.55
C THR A 218 19.66 18.70 -14.44
N PRO A 219 19.47 18.13 -15.65
CA PRO A 219 18.30 18.44 -16.47
C PRO A 219 16.99 18.04 -15.78
N ALA A 220 15.93 18.75 -16.16
CA ALA A 220 14.58 18.44 -15.68
C ALA A 220 13.54 18.70 -16.76
N HIS A 221 12.50 17.87 -16.82
CA HIS A 221 11.34 18.13 -17.66
C HIS A 221 10.03 17.88 -16.92
N THR A 222 9.00 18.57 -17.40
CA THR A 222 7.63 18.43 -16.92
C THR A 222 6.87 17.48 -17.82
N VAL A 223 6.06 16.61 -17.24
CA VAL A 223 5.20 15.67 -17.96
C VAL A 223 3.75 15.85 -17.57
N THR A 224 2.84 15.60 -18.50
CA THR A 224 1.39 15.71 -18.27
C THR A 224 0.70 14.49 -18.84
N MET A 225 -0.02 13.78 -18.00
CA MET A 225 -0.89 12.65 -18.34
C MET A 225 -2.02 12.57 -17.30
N ALA A 226 -2.82 13.65 -17.20
CA ALA A 226 -3.96 13.75 -16.29
C ALA A 226 -3.63 13.27 -14.85
N CYS A 227 -4.54 12.53 -14.21
CA CYS A 227 -4.42 11.99 -12.85
C CYS A 227 -3.19 11.08 -12.62
N ILE A 228 -2.58 10.59 -13.70
CA ILE A 228 -1.44 9.66 -13.68
C ILE A 228 -0.12 10.35 -14.08
N SER A 229 -0.08 11.69 -14.06
CA SER A 229 1.12 12.46 -14.43
C SER A 229 2.34 12.12 -13.56
N SER A 230 2.21 11.97 -12.23
CA SER A 230 3.33 11.49 -11.40
C SER A 230 3.68 10.03 -11.63
N ASN A 231 2.72 9.18 -12.02
CA ASN A 231 3.07 7.81 -12.43
C ASN A 231 3.89 7.86 -13.72
N GLN A 232 3.51 8.73 -14.67
CA GLN A 232 4.29 8.96 -15.88
C GLN A 232 5.68 9.52 -15.56
N ALA A 233 5.81 10.37 -14.55
CA ALA A 233 7.14 10.82 -14.09
C ALA A 233 8.00 9.65 -13.58
N ILE A 234 7.43 8.75 -12.78
CA ILE A 234 8.11 7.54 -12.30
C ILE A 234 8.50 6.65 -13.48
N THR A 235 7.59 6.34 -14.40
CA THR A 235 7.85 5.40 -15.50
C THR A 235 8.79 5.98 -16.56
N THR A 236 8.74 7.29 -16.82
CA THR A 236 9.74 7.99 -17.64
C THR A 236 11.12 7.86 -17.00
N GLY A 237 11.23 8.06 -15.68
CA GLY A 237 12.48 7.85 -14.95
C GLY A 237 12.96 6.40 -14.99
N MET A 238 12.07 5.43 -14.77
CA MET A 238 12.40 4.00 -14.92
C MET A 238 12.93 3.67 -16.31
N GLY A 239 12.34 4.25 -17.38
CA GLY A 239 12.82 4.07 -18.75
C GLY A 239 14.22 4.64 -18.98
N LEU A 240 14.52 5.82 -18.43
CA LEU A 240 15.85 6.42 -18.52
C LEU A 240 16.92 5.61 -17.76
N ILE A 241 16.55 5.00 -16.64
CA ILE A 241 17.44 4.10 -15.89
C ILE A 241 17.64 2.77 -16.63
N ALA A 242 16.57 2.16 -17.11
CA ALA A 242 16.60 0.88 -17.82
C ALA A 242 17.39 0.96 -19.14
N THR A 243 17.36 2.10 -19.82
CA THR A 243 18.18 2.36 -21.02
C THR A 243 19.65 2.64 -20.71
N GLY A 244 20.02 2.78 -19.43
CA GLY A 244 21.37 3.11 -19.00
C GLY A 244 21.76 4.57 -19.23
N THR A 245 20.79 5.46 -19.45
CA THR A 245 21.06 6.88 -19.64
C THR A 245 21.49 7.55 -18.34
N TYR A 246 20.86 7.18 -17.22
CA TYR A 246 21.08 7.75 -15.89
C TYR A 246 20.96 6.68 -14.81
N ASP A 247 21.55 6.92 -13.63
CA ASP A 247 21.51 5.96 -12.52
C ASP A 247 20.62 6.44 -11.37
N ALA A 248 20.46 7.76 -11.16
CA ALA A 248 19.66 8.33 -10.09
C ALA A 248 18.74 9.45 -10.58
N ILE A 249 17.43 9.28 -10.36
CA ILE A 249 16.38 10.18 -10.85
C ILE A 249 15.43 10.55 -9.71
N VAL A 250 15.06 11.82 -9.65
CA VAL A 250 13.92 12.25 -8.82
C VAL A 250 12.68 12.33 -9.71
N ALA A 251 11.66 11.54 -9.36
CA ALA A 251 10.34 11.59 -9.97
C ALA A 251 9.35 12.25 -9.01
N GLY A 252 8.33 12.92 -9.51
CA GLY A 252 7.36 13.57 -8.64
C GLY A 252 6.18 14.17 -9.38
N GLY A 253 5.45 15.04 -8.70
CA GLY A 253 4.45 15.87 -9.33
C GLY A 253 3.81 16.85 -8.37
N VAL A 254 3.10 17.81 -8.94
CA VAL A 254 2.43 18.87 -8.22
C VAL A 254 1.15 19.26 -8.94
N GLU A 255 0.11 19.50 -8.15
CA GLU A 255 -1.12 20.12 -8.64
C GLU A 255 -1.54 21.23 -7.70
N PHE A 256 -2.06 22.31 -8.30
CA PHE A 256 -2.50 23.49 -7.57
C PHE A 256 -3.77 24.03 -8.22
N MET A 257 -4.90 23.81 -7.56
CA MET A 257 -6.21 24.26 -8.03
C MET A 257 -6.71 25.51 -7.31
N SER A 258 -5.96 26.03 -6.33
CA SER A 258 -6.27 27.30 -5.67
C SER A 258 -6.16 28.52 -6.60
N ASP A 259 -5.26 28.50 -7.60
CA ASP A 259 -5.05 29.59 -8.55
C ASP A 259 -5.03 29.05 -9.99
N VAL A 260 -6.20 28.62 -10.48
CA VAL A 260 -6.31 28.13 -11.86
C VAL A 260 -6.37 29.32 -12.83
N PRO A 261 -5.51 29.37 -13.87
CA PRO A 261 -5.48 30.49 -14.80
C PRO A 261 -6.81 30.70 -15.53
N ILE A 262 -7.36 31.92 -15.42
CA ILE A 262 -8.56 32.36 -16.18
C ILE A 262 -8.10 32.94 -17.51
N ARG A 263 -8.69 32.48 -18.62
CA ARG A 263 -8.36 32.98 -19.96
C ARG A 263 -9.36 34.05 -20.39
N HIS A 264 -8.91 35.04 -21.14
CA HIS A 264 -9.82 35.84 -21.96
C HIS A 264 -10.38 35.00 -23.11
N SER A 265 -11.51 35.43 -23.68
CA SER A 265 -12.06 34.83 -24.89
C SER A 265 -11.00 34.69 -26.00
N ARG A 266 -11.09 33.63 -26.81
CA ARG A 266 -10.19 33.42 -27.97
C ARG A 266 -10.11 34.65 -28.87
N LYS A 267 -11.24 35.36 -29.06
CA LYS A 267 -11.31 36.58 -29.88
C LYS A 267 -10.49 37.72 -29.29
N MET A 268 -10.59 37.96 -27.98
CA MET A 268 -9.80 38.97 -27.27
C MET A 268 -8.32 38.64 -27.26
N ARG A 269 -7.95 37.38 -27.01
CA ARG A 269 -6.54 36.93 -27.07
C ARG A 269 -5.94 37.16 -28.46
N SER A 270 -6.67 36.81 -29.52
CA SER A 270 -6.24 37.05 -30.89
C SER A 270 -6.07 38.55 -31.17
N LEU A 271 -6.99 39.39 -30.70
CA LEU A 271 -6.92 40.83 -30.85
C LEU A 271 -5.69 41.42 -30.14
N MET A 272 -5.44 41.06 -28.88
CA MET A 272 -4.29 41.55 -28.10
C MET A 272 -2.96 41.16 -28.76
N LEU A 273 -2.84 39.92 -29.26
CA LEU A 273 -1.65 39.47 -30.00
C LEU A 273 -1.45 40.23 -31.31
N ARG A 274 -2.53 40.58 -32.02
CA ARG A 274 -2.48 41.40 -33.25
C ARG A 274 -2.16 42.86 -32.95
N ALA A 275 -2.67 43.41 -31.85
CA ALA A 275 -2.39 44.77 -31.41
C ALA A 275 -0.89 44.99 -31.13
N ASN A 276 -0.21 44.00 -30.54
CA ASN A 276 1.24 44.02 -30.36
C ASN A 276 2.03 44.08 -31.69
N LYS A 277 1.45 43.66 -32.81
CA LYS A 277 2.06 43.74 -34.15
C LYS A 277 1.72 45.04 -34.90
N ALA A 278 0.75 45.83 -34.44
CA ALA A 278 0.32 47.05 -35.11
C ALA A 278 1.30 48.21 -34.86
N LYS A 279 2.00 48.62 -35.91
CA LYS A 279 3.04 49.67 -35.85
C LYS A 279 2.49 51.07 -36.05
N THR A 280 1.37 51.22 -36.77
CA THR A 280 0.80 52.53 -37.12
C THR A 280 -0.46 52.85 -36.31
N VAL A 281 -0.75 54.13 -36.13
CA VAL A 281 -1.96 54.61 -35.43
C VAL A 281 -3.23 54.13 -36.13
N GLY A 282 -3.25 54.14 -37.47
CA GLY A 282 -4.40 53.64 -38.26
C GLY A 282 -4.67 52.14 -38.05
N GLN A 283 -3.62 51.31 -38.04
CA GLN A 283 -3.75 49.87 -37.74
C GLN A 283 -4.26 49.63 -36.31
N ARG A 284 -3.82 50.43 -35.34
CA ARG A 284 -4.31 50.34 -33.96
C ARG A 284 -5.79 50.74 -33.86
N LEU A 285 -6.20 51.82 -34.53
CA LEU A 285 -7.60 52.26 -34.55
C LEU A 285 -8.50 51.21 -35.20
N GLN A 286 -8.07 50.60 -36.30
CA GLN A 286 -8.81 49.55 -36.99
C GLN A 286 -8.97 48.29 -36.12
N LEU A 287 -7.98 47.95 -35.28
CA LEU A 287 -8.09 46.86 -34.34
C LEU A 287 -9.06 47.20 -33.21
N LEU A 288 -8.99 48.42 -32.66
CA LEU A 288 -9.94 48.87 -31.64
C LEU A 288 -11.39 48.86 -32.15
N SER A 289 -11.62 49.20 -33.43
CA SER A 289 -12.98 49.13 -34.02
C SER A 289 -13.53 47.71 -34.15
N THR A 290 -12.71 46.67 -33.98
CA THR A 290 -13.17 45.26 -33.99
C THR A 290 -13.57 44.74 -32.61
N ILE A 291 -13.31 45.50 -31.53
CA ILE A 291 -13.69 45.11 -30.17
C ILE A 291 -15.21 45.05 -30.08
N ARG A 292 -15.72 43.94 -29.54
CA ARG A 292 -17.14 43.75 -29.26
C ARG A 292 -17.34 43.30 -27.80
N PRO A 293 -18.53 43.52 -27.21
CA PRO A 293 -18.79 43.15 -25.81
C PRO A 293 -18.50 41.68 -25.48
N ASP A 294 -18.73 40.75 -26.42
CA ASP A 294 -18.47 39.31 -26.26
C ASP A 294 -16.98 38.96 -26.13
N PHE A 295 -16.06 39.89 -26.46
CA PHE A 295 -14.62 39.68 -26.29
C PHE A 295 -14.24 39.64 -24.81
N PHE A 296 -14.99 40.34 -23.96
CA PHE A 296 -14.70 40.47 -22.53
C PHE A 296 -15.23 39.31 -21.70
N ALA A 297 -15.96 38.35 -22.30
CA ALA A 297 -16.41 37.16 -21.60
C ALA A 297 -15.18 36.30 -21.18
N PRO A 298 -15.02 36.00 -19.88
CA PRO A 298 -13.94 35.14 -19.42
C PRO A 298 -14.21 33.68 -19.81
N GLU A 299 -13.17 32.97 -20.22
CA GLU A 299 -13.14 31.52 -20.36
C GLU A 299 -12.65 30.94 -19.03
N LEU A 300 -13.61 30.53 -18.18
CA LEU A 300 -13.30 29.87 -16.91
C LEU A 300 -12.82 28.44 -17.17
N PRO A 301 -11.81 27.97 -16.41
CA PRO A 301 -11.37 26.59 -16.47
C PRO A 301 -12.49 25.66 -15.96
N ALA A 302 -12.76 24.58 -16.70
CA ALA A 302 -13.70 23.54 -16.29
C ALA A 302 -12.95 22.22 -16.13
N VAL A 303 -13.24 21.48 -15.04
CA VAL A 303 -12.78 20.10 -14.86
C VAL A 303 -13.69 19.16 -15.68
N ALA A 304 -13.65 19.34 -16.99
CA ALA A 304 -14.43 18.62 -17.97
C ALA A 304 -13.50 17.97 -19.00
N GLU A 305 -13.89 16.79 -19.47
CA GLU A 305 -13.22 16.15 -20.58
C GLU A 305 -13.44 16.98 -21.84
N PHE A 306 -12.37 17.35 -22.53
CA PHE A 306 -12.47 18.21 -23.70
C PHE A 306 -13.19 17.49 -24.86
N SER A 307 -12.96 16.18 -24.98
CA SER A 307 -13.47 15.38 -26.10
C SER A 307 -14.97 15.11 -26.01
N SER A 308 -15.51 14.91 -24.81
CA SER A 308 -16.93 14.64 -24.58
C SER A 308 -17.73 15.84 -24.09
N GLY A 309 -17.05 16.88 -23.57
CA GLY A 309 -17.68 18.02 -22.91
C GLY A 309 -18.28 17.69 -21.54
N GLU A 310 -18.13 16.45 -21.05
CA GLU A 310 -18.71 15.97 -19.80
C GLU A 310 -17.77 16.23 -18.62
N THR A 311 -18.32 16.58 -17.45
CA THR A 311 -17.50 16.68 -16.23
C THR A 311 -17.22 15.31 -15.64
N MET A 312 -16.06 15.15 -15.00
CA MET A 312 -15.63 13.86 -14.44
C MET A 312 -16.66 13.22 -13.50
N GLY A 313 -17.37 14.05 -12.72
CA GLY A 313 -18.41 13.55 -11.81
C GLY A 313 -19.69 13.09 -12.51
N HIS A 314 -20.05 13.65 -13.67
CA HIS A 314 -21.17 13.12 -14.48
C HIS A 314 -20.80 11.77 -15.08
N SER A 315 -19.57 11.64 -15.61
CA SER A 315 -19.06 10.36 -16.11
C SER A 315 -19.02 9.30 -15.00
N ALA A 316 -18.66 9.69 -13.76
CA ALA A 316 -18.68 8.80 -12.60
C ALA A 316 -20.09 8.32 -12.24
N ASP A 317 -21.10 9.19 -12.26
CA ASP A 317 -22.48 8.84 -11.94
C ASP A 317 -23.10 7.92 -13.01
N ARG A 318 -22.84 8.23 -14.28
CA ARG A 318 -23.23 7.36 -15.40
C ARG A 318 -22.53 6.00 -15.32
N LEU A 319 -21.23 5.97 -15.05
CA LEU A 319 -20.49 4.70 -14.90
C LEU A 319 -21.02 3.89 -13.72
N ALA A 320 -21.26 4.54 -12.57
CA ALA A 320 -21.85 3.89 -11.41
C ALA A 320 -23.20 3.27 -11.75
N SER A 321 -24.05 4.01 -12.47
CA SER A 321 -25.35 3.51 -12.95
C SER A 321 -25.19 2.34 -13.92
N ALA A 322 -24.25 2.40 -14.87
CA ALA A 322 -24.00 1.34 -15.85
C ALA A 322 -23.59 0.00 -15.21
N PHE A 323 -22.89 0.05 -14.08
CA PHE A 323 -22.47 -1.13 -13.31
C PHE A 323 -23.35 -1.39 -12.08
N ASN A 324 -24.50 -0.73 -11.96
CA ASN A 324 -25.41 -0.86 -10.80
C ASN A 324 -24.70 -0.65 -9.46
N ALA A 325 -23.76 0.29 -9.37
CA ALA A 325 -23.15 0.72 -8.11
C ALA A 325 -24.13 1.61 -7.35
N SER A 326 -24.85 1.00 -6.41
CA SER A 326 -25.89 1.68 -5.63
C SER A 326 -25.31 2.81 -4.79
N ARG A 327 -26.16 3.81 -4.48
CA ARG A 327 -25.81 4.91 -3.58
C ARG A 327 -25.29 4.42 -2.23
N GLN A 328 -25.90 3.37 -1.67
CA GLN A 328 -25.51 2.80 -0.39
C GLN A 328 -24.09 2.21 -0.44
N GLU A 329 -23.76 1.43 -1.47
CA GLU A 329 -22.41 0.89 -1.66
C GLU A 329 -21.36 2.03 -1.76
N GLN A 330 -21.70 3.11 -2.47
CA GLN A 330 -20.81 4.27 -2.63
C GLN A 330 -20.55 5.00 -1.31
N ASP A 331 -21.60 5.25 -0.53
CA ASP A 331 -21.48 5.92 0.77
C ASP A 331 -20.76 5.04 1.80
N ASP A 332 -20.98 3.72 1.78
CA ASP A 332 -20.27 2.76 2.64
C ASP A 332 -18.77 2.72 2.30
N TYR A 333 -18.41 2.72 1.01
CA TYR A 333 -17.01 2.78 0.59
C TYR A 333 -16.35 4.10 0.99
N ALA A 334 -17.06 5.23 0.83
CA ALA A 334 -16.57 6.54 1.23
C ALA A 334 -16.29 6.60 2.74
N LEU A 335 -17.21 6.08 3.56
CA LEU A 335 -17.04 5.97 5.00
C LEU A 335 -15.83 5.10 5.37
N ARG A 336 -15.65 3.96 4.70
CA ARG A 336 -14.49 3.09 4.86
C ARG A 336 -13.18 3.85 4.58
N SER A 337 -13.08 4.53 3.44
CA SER A 337 -11.84 5.24 3.06
C SER A 337 -11.48 6.36 4.04
N HIS A 338 -12.47 7.14 4.53
CA HIS A 338 -12.23 8.16 5.55
C HIS A 338 -11.86 7.57 6.92
N SER A 339 -12.49 6.46 7.31
CA SER A 339 -12.21 5.81 8.60
C SER A 339 -10.82 5.20 8.64
N LEU A 340 -10.43 4.50 7.57
CA LEU A 340 -9.09 3.92 7.43
C LEU A 340 -8.00 4.98 7.31
N ALA A 341 -8.25 6.08 6.61
CA ALA A 341 -7.32 7.21 6.57
C ALA A 341 -7.11 7.83 7.95
N LYS A 342 -8.20 8.02 8.72
CA LYS A 342 -8.12 8.54 10.10
C LYS A 342 -7.32 7.60 10.99
N GLU A 343 -7.60 6.30 10.94
CA GLU A 343 -6.88 5.30 11.71
C GLU A 343 -5.39 5.25 11.36
N ALA A 344 -5.05 5.25 10.06
CA ALA A 344 -3.66 5.26 9.60
C ALA A 344 -2.92 6.54 10.02
N GLN A 345 -3.61 7.70 9.99
CA GLN A 345 -3.06 8.96 10.47
C GLN A 345 -2.80 8.95 11.97
N GLU A 346 -3.75 8.44 12.78
CA GLU A 346 -3.62 8.33 14.24
C GLU A 346 -2.50 7.35 14.64
N LYS A 347 -2.31 6.28 13.86
CA LYS A 347 -1.22 5.32 14.02
C LYS A 347 0.14 5.80 13.49
N GLY A 348 0.19 6.98 12.85
CA GLY A 348 1.43 7.55 12.30
C GLY A 348 1.97 6.82 11.07
N TYR A 349 1.11 6.17 10.27
CA TYR A 349 1.54 5.38 9.11
C TYR A 349 1.94 6.22 7.89
N PHE A 350 1.51 7.49 7.82
CA PHE A 350 1.86 8.43 6.73
C PHE A 350 3.30 8.96 6.87
N THR A 351 4.28 8.08 6.71
CA THR A 351 5.71 8.41 6.75
C THR A 351 6.20 9.18 5.52
N ASP A 352 5.38 9.28 4.49
CA ASP A 352 5.58 10.09 3.30
C ASP A 352 5.18 11.57 3.54
N LEU A 353 4.34 11.87 4.53
CA LEU A 353 3.88 13.23 4.79
C LEU A 353 4.98 14.08 5.46
N VAL A 354 5.36 15.19 4.84
CA VAL A 354 6.36 16.13 5.35
C VAL A 354 5.74 17.49 5.74
N PRO A 355 5.86 17.95 6.99
CA PRO A 355 5.32 19.23 7.42
C PRO A 355 5.73 20.41 6.53
N PHE A 356 4.81 21.35 6.32
CA PHE A 356 5.07 22.56 5.53
C PHE A 356 4.68 23.82 6.29
N LYS A 357 5.68 24.69 6.54
CA LYS A 357 5.47 26.05 7.04
C LYS A 357 5.31 27.01 5.87
N VAL A 358 4.06 27.40 5.61
CA VAL A 358 3.69 28.31 4.53
C VAL A 358 3.87 29.76 4.98
N SER A 359 4.42 30.60 4.11
CA SER A 359 4.58 32.04 4.40
C SER A 359 3.20 32.70 4.54
N GLY A 360 3.02 33.48 5.62
CA GLY A 360 1.74 34.13 5.92
C GLY A 360 0.65 33.21 6.50
N VAL A 361 1.00 31.99 6.90
CA VAL A 361 0.16 31.08 7.69
C VAL A 361 0.82 30.85 9.05
N ASP A 362 0.11 31.11 10.15
CA ASP A 362 0.69 31.11 11.51
C ASP A 362 1.10 29.70 11.99
N LYS A 363 0.35 28.68 11.62
CA LYS A 363 0.63 27.27 11.99
C LYS A 363 1.49 26.57 10.93
N THR A 364 2.28 25.58 11.35
CA THR A 364 2.85 24.59 10.44
C THR A 364 1.75 23.61 10.05
N ILE A 365 1.69 23.25 8.76
CA ILE A 365 0.72 22.31 8.24
C ILE A 365 1.34 20.92 8.30
N GLU A 366 0.77 20.03 9.10
CA GLU A 366 1.31 18.71 9.41
C GLU A 366 0.38 17.56 9.05
N LYS A 367 -0.84 17.88 8.58
CA LYS A 367 -1.92 16.91 8.41
C LYS A 367 -2.72 17.23 7.16
N ASP A 368 -3.17 16.17 6.48
CA ASP A 368 -4.18 16.30 5.43
C ASP A 368 -5.48 16.84 6.03
N ASN A 369 -6.18 17.72 5.30
CA ASN A 369 -7.42 18.35 5.80
C ASN A 369 -8.71 17.74 5.20
N GLY A 370 -8.58 16.72 4.35
CA GLY A 370 -9.71 16.00 3.75
C GLY A 370 -10.31 14.90 4.63
N ILE A 371 -9.57 14.42 5.62
CA ILE A 371 -9.96 13.25 6.42
C ILE A 371 -11.09 13.64 7.38
N ARG A 372 -12.32 13.26 7.02
CA ARG A 372 -13.55 13.52 7.77
C ARG A 372 -14.41 12.27 7.86
N VAL A 373 -14.49 11.68 9.04
CA VAL A 373 -15.36 10.51 9.29
C VAL A 373 -16.76 11.01 9.62
N SER A 374 -17.77 10.53 8.89
CA SER A 374 -19.19 10.85 9.09
C SER A 374 -19.98 9.61 9.53
N THR A 375 -21.29 9.71 9.68
CA THR A 375 -22.19 8.56 9.90
C THR A 375 -22.93 8.20 8.62
N LYS A 376 -23.38 6.95 8.49
CA LYS A 376 -24.13 6.47 7.32
C LYS A 376 -25.38 7.30 7.07
N GLU A 377 -26.08 7.68 8.14
CA GLU A 377 -27.31 8.48 8.08
C GLU A 377 -27.04 9.90 7.59
N SER A 378 -25.89 10.47 7.95
CA SER A 378 -25.48 11.80 7.47
C SER A 378 -25.11 11.77 6.00
N LEU A 379 -24.37 10.75 5.56
CA LEU A 379 -24.01 10.55 4.17
C LEU A 379 -25.26 10.36 3.29
N ALA A 380 -26.21 9.52 3.72
CA ALA A 380 -27.44 9.25 2.98
C ALA A 380 -28.33 10.50 2.78
N LYS A 381 -28.28 11.48 3.69
CA LYS A 381 -29.03 12.75 3.58
C LYS A 381 -28.50 13.69 2.50
N LEU A 382 -27.28 13.48 2.00
CA LEU A 382 -26.68 14.35 1.00
C LEU A 382 -27.36 14.19 -0.36
N LYS A 383 -27.61 15.34 -1.00
CA LYS A 383 -28.15 15.41 -2.36
C LYS A 383 -27.07 15.04 -3.39
N PRO A 384 -27.46 14.47 -4.54
CA PRO A 384 -26.54 14.23 -5.65
C PRO A 384 -25.84 15.51 -6.11
N ALA A 385 -24.54 15.42 -6.38
CA ALA A 385 -23.71 16.58 -6.72
C ALA A 385 -23.75 16.90 -8.22
N PHE A 386 -23.76 15.87 -9.07
CA PHE A 386 -23.61 15.99 -10.52
C PHE A 386 -24.94 15.77 -11.23
N VAL A 387 -25.44 14.53 -11.29
CA VAL A 387 -26.72 14.21 -11.92
C VAL A 387 -27.85 14.42 -10.92
N LYS A 388 -28.76 15.36 -11.20
CA LYS A 388 -29.87 15.70 -10.30
C LYS A 388 -31.23 15.41 -10.96
N PRO A 389 -32.25 14.94 -10.21
CA PRO A 389 -32.23 14.58 -8.78
C PRO A 389 -31.85 13.12 -8.49
N TYR A 390 -31.64 12.28 -9.51
CA TYR A 390 -31.55 10.82 -9.39
C TYR A 390 -30.12 10.27 -9.40
N GLY A 391 -29.10 11.12 -9.42
CA GLY A 391 -27.71 10.68 -9.39
C GLY A 391 -27.34 9.97 -8.10
N THR A 392 -26.29 9.16 -8.17
CA THR A 392 -25.77 8.40 -7.05
C THR A 392 -24.51 9.01 -6.45
N VAL A 393 -23.82 9.89 -7.20
CA VAL A 393 -22.58 10.52 -6.76
C VAL A 393 -22.88 11.80 -5.98
N THR A 394 -22.25 11.94 -4.81
CA THR A 394 -22.37 13.08 -3.90
C THR A 394 -21.01 13.68 -3.58
N ALA A 395 -21.01 14.84 -2.93
CA ALA A 395 -19.78 15.49 -2.46
C ALA A 395 -19.04 14.68 -1.37
N ALA A 396 -19.68 13.69 -0.75
CA ALA A 396 -19.04 12.86 0.28
C ALA A 396 -18.51 11.53 -0.24
N ASN A 397 -19.02 11.04 -1.36
CA ASN A 397 -18.53 9.82 -2.02
C ASN A 397 -17.68 10.10 -3.28
N ALA A 398 -17.24 11.36 -3.42
CA ALA A 398 -16.33 11.86 -4.44
C ALA A 398 -15.04 12.38 -3.79
N SER A 399 -13.92 12.29 -4.50
CA SER A 399 -12.74 13.11 -4.18
C SER A 399 -13.04 14.60 -4.39
N PHE A 400 -12.20 15.46 -3.83
CA PHE A 400 -12.38 16.91 -3.83
C PHE A 400 -11.18 17.62 -4.47
N LEU A 401 -11.36 18.89 -4.84
CA LEU A 401 -10.26 19.68 -5.40
C LEU A 401 -9.18 19.86 -4.34
N THR A 402 -7.96 19.46 -4.67
CA THR A 402 -6.86 19.36 -3.70
C THR A 402 -5.59 19.95 -4.26
N ASP A 403 -4.87 20.68 -3.42
CA ASP A 403 -3.53 21.20 -3.67
C ASP A 403 -2.49 20.33 -2.97
N GLY A 404 -1.39 20.02 -3.65
CA GLY A 404 -0.29 19.28 -3.06
C GLY A 404 0.79 18.87 -4.04
N ALA A 405 1.95 18.50 -3.50
CA ALA A 405 3.08 17.99 -4.27
C ALA A 405 3.68 16.74 -3.64
N SER A 406 4.34 15.93 -4.46
CA SER A 406 5.03 14.70 -4.05
C SER A 406 6.32 14.51 -4.84
N ALA A 407 7.26 13.78 -4.24
CA ALA A 407 8.59 13.52 -4.78
C ALA A 407 9.04 12.12 -4.32
N CYS A 408 9.70 11.36 -5.18
CA CYS A 408 10.39 10.14 -4.82
C CYS A 408 11.74 10.04 -5.51
N LEU A 409 12.65 9.35 -4.83
CA LEU A 409 13.98 9.04 -5.34
C LEU A 409 13.97 7.61 -5.87
N ILE A 410 14.24 7.48 -7.17
CA ILE A 410 14.39 6.20 -7.84
C ILE A 410 15.79 6.09 -8.43
N MET A 411 16.39 4.91 -8.38
CA MET A 411 17.74 4.69 -8.89
C MET A 411 17.99 3.23 -9.22
N THR A 412 19.13 2.93 -9.83
CA THR A 412 19.61 1.55 -9.91
C THR A 412 19.88 0.99 -8.50
N GLU A 413 19.60 -0.29 -8.31
CA GLU A 413 19.90 -0.98 -7.04
C GLU A 413 21.39 -0.89 -6.68
N GLU A 414 22.27 -1.00 -7.69
CA GLU A 414 23.72 -0.89 -7.52
C GLU A 414 24.13 0.49 -6.99
N LYS A 415 23.56 1.58 -7.54
CA LYS A 415 23.82 2.94 -7.07
C LYS A 415 23.29 3.15 -5.66
N ALA A 416 22.10 2.64 -5.34
CA ALA A 416 21.54 2.72 -4.00
C ALA A 416 22.46 2.06 -2.97
N LYS A 417 22.96 0.86 -3.27
CA LYS A 417 23.92 0.13 -2.44
C LYS A 417 25.25 0.88 -2.30
N ALA A 418 25.79 1.42 -3.39
CA ALA A 418 27.03 2.19 -3.38
C ALA A 418 26.94 3.46 -2.50
N LEU A 419 25.75 4.06 -2.41
CA LEU A 419 25.48 5.23 -1.57
C LEU A 419 25.08 4.88 -0.13
N GLY A 420 25.01 3.59 0.22
CA GLY A 420 24.55 3.14 1.53
C GLY A 420 23.07 3.45 1.82
N LEU A 421 22.27 3.66 0.77
CA LEU A 421 20.84 3.90 0.88
C LEU A 421 20.10 2.56 1.04
N ARG A 422 18.97 2.59 1.75
CA ARG A 422 18.12 1.41 1.98
C ARG A 422 16.85 1.51 1.16
N PRO A 423 16.73 0.78 0.05
CA PRO A 423 15.53 0.86 -0.76
C PRO A 423 14.32 0.23 -0.08
N LYS A 424 13.13 0.80 -0.33
CA LYS A 424 11.85 0.28 0.19
C LYS A 424 11.25 -0.78 -0.72
N ALA A 425 11.33 -0.58 -2.03
CA ALA A 425 10.74 -1.48 -3.01
C ALA A 425 11.51 -1.48 -4.33
N TYR A 426 11.42 -2.58 -5.08
CA TYR A 426 11.69 -2.62 -6.50
C TYR A 426 10.48 -2.10 -7.28
N LEU A 427 10.74 -1.30 -8.31
CA LEU A 427 9.75 -0.92 -9.31
C LEU A 427 9.80 -1.96 -10.43
N ARG A 428 8.73 -2.73 -10.59
CA ARG A 428 8.67 -3.90 -11.49
C ARG A 428 7.93 -3.53 -12.79
N ASP A 429 7.12 -4.45 -13.29
CA ASP A 429 6.34 -4.21 -14.50
C ASP A 429 5.31 -3.09 -14.29
N PHE A 430 5.12 -2.29 -15.32
CA PHE A 430 4.02 -1.35 -15.43
C PHE A 430 3.43 -1.40 -16.84
N LEU A 431 2.26 -0.81 -17.00
CA LEU A 431 1.67 -0.52 -18.30
C LEU A 431 0.68 0.64 -18.20
N TYR A 432 0.46 1.25 -19.35
CA TYR A 432 -0.60 2.23 -19.58
C TYR A 432 -1.64 1.64 -20.51
N VAL A 433 -2.90 2.00 -20.27
CA VAL A 433 -4.04 1.66 -21.12
C VAL A 433 -4.82 2.91 -21.47
N SER A 434 -5.57 2.85 -22.57
CA SER A 434 -6.53 3.86 -22.94
C SER A 434 -7.82 3.19 -23.41
N GLN A 435 -8.94 3.85 -23.14
CA GLN A 435 -10.32 3.44 -23.39
C GLN A 435 -11.06 4.58 -24.08
N ASP A 436 -12.28 4.30 -24.52
CA ASP A 436 -13.19 5.34 -24.98
C ASP A 436 -13.47 6.36 -23.85
N PRO A 437 -13.11 7.65 -24.03
CA PRO A 437 -13.37 8.71 -23.06
C PRO A 437 -14.85 9.01 -22.87
N ILE A 438 -15.73 8.55 -23.77
CA ILE A 438 -17.16 8.73 -23.63
C ILE A 438 -17.68 7.71 -22.63
N ASP A 439 -17.78 6.43 -22.95
CA ASP A 439 -18.52 5.49 -22.08
C ASP A 439 -17.67 4.80 -20.99
N GLN A 440 -16.35 4.83 -21.10
CA GLN A 440 -15.47 3.95 -20.32
C GLN A 440 -14.29 4.65 -19.64
N LEU A 441 -14.34 5.99 -19.54
CA LEU A 441 -13.22 6.83 -19.13
C LEU A 441 -12.58 6.42 -17.78
N LEU A 442 -13.41 6.02 -16.82
CA LEU A 442 -12.98 5.73 -15.45
C LEU A 442 -12.65 4.23 -15.20
N LEU A 443 -12.65 3.40 -16.24
CA LEU A 443 -12.35 1.95 -16.17
C LEU A 443 -10.86 1.60 -16.34
N GLY A 444 -9.96 2.60 -16.30
CA GLY A 444 -8.51 2.39 -16.41
C GLY A 444 -7.97 1.20 -15.60
N PRO A 445 -8.29 1.07 -14.29
CA PRO A 445 -7.90 -0.08 -13.47
C PRO A 445 -8.46 -1.42 -13.96
N ALA A 446 -9.74 -1.50 -14.33
CA ALA A 446 -10.38 -2.73 -14.81
C ALA A 446 -9.72 -3.29 -16.09
N TYR A 447 -9.19 -2.41 -16.94
CA TYR A 447 -8.40 -2.82 -18.12
C TYR A 447 -6.92 -3.04 -17.82
N GLY A 448 -6.34 -2.24 -16.93
CA GLY A 448 -4.91 -2.24 -16.64
C GLY A 448 -4.46 -3.43 -15.78
N ILE A 449 -5.22 -3.74 -14.73
CA ILE A 449 -4.88 -4.79 -13.76
C ILE A 449 -4.76 -6.16 -14.44
N PRO A 450 -5.75 -6.64 -15.23
CA PRO A 450 -5.65 -7.97 -15.85
C PRO A 450 -4.51 -8.08 -16.84
N LYS A 451 -4.28 -7.02 -17.65
CA LYS A 451 -3.19 -6.98 -18.61
C LYS A 451 -1.82 -7.04 -17.92
N LEU A 452 -1.67 -6.34 -16.79
CA LEU A 452 -0.41 -6.28 -16.06
C LEU A 452 -0.11 -7.62 -15.40
N LEU A 453 -1.09 -8.18 -14.68
CA LEU A 453 -0.93 -9.45 -14.01
C LEU A 453 -0.65 -10.57 -15.02
N LYS A 454 -1.35 -10.60 -16.16
CA LYS A 454 -1.03 -11.52 -17.26
C LYS A 454 0.39 -11.35 -17.79
N LYS A 455 0.85 -10.11 -18.02
CA LYS A 455 2.22 -9.80 -18.48
C LYS A 455 3.29 -10.24 -17.45
N ALA A 456 2.98 -10.13 -16.17
CA ALA A 456 3.87 -10.52 -15.07
C ALA A 456 3.78 -12.03 -14.74
N GLY A 457 2.82 -12.76 -15.31
CA GLY A 457 2.56 -14.16 -14.96
C GLY A 457 2.00 -14.33 -13.54
N LEU A 458 1.28 -13.32 -13.04
CA LEU A 458 0.71 -13.25 -11.71
C LEU A 458 -0.82 -13.38 -11.73
N THR A 459 -1.37 -13.68 -10.57
CA THR A 459 -2.81 -13.77 -10.29
C THR A 459 -3.19 -12.80 -9.19
N LEU A 460 -4.50 -12.64 -8.94
CA LEU A 460 -5.01 -11.82 -7.83
C LEU A 460 -4.45 -12.25 -6.46
N LYS A 461 -4.20 -13.55 -6.28
CA LYS A 461 -3.74 -14.13 -5.01
C LYS A 461 -2.28 -13.80 -4.69
N ASP A 462 -1.49 -13.48 -5.72
CA ASP A 462 -0.09 -13.11 -5.54
C ASP A 462 0.09 -11.69 -4.98
N ILE A 463 -0.96 -10.86 -5.00
CA ILE A 463 -0.89 -9.46 -4.57
C ILE A 463 -1.31 -9.30 -3.12
N ASP A 464 -0.43 -8.69 -2.33
CA ASP A 464 -0.59 -8.46 -0.89
C ASP A 464 -1.09 -7.07 -0.56
N SER A 465 -0.84 -6.08 -1.42
CA SER A 465 -1.26 -4.70 -1.20
C SER A 465 -1.84 -4.12 -2.48
N TRP A 466 -3.07 -3.62 -2.42
CA TRP A 466 -3.71 -2.92 -3.53
C TRP A 466 -3.86 -1.45 -3.16
N GLU A 467 -3.26 -0.56 -3.95
CA GLU A 467 -3.38 0.90 -3.82
C GLU A 467 -3.94 1.50 -5.10
N ILE A 468 -5.24 1.77 -5.08
CA ILE A 468 -6.01 2.14 -6.26
C ILE A 468 -6.53 3.56 -6.10
N HIS A 469 -6.35 4.37 -7.15
CA HIS A 469 -6.79 5.75 -7.18
C HIS A 469 -8.30 5.88 -6.99
N GLU A 470 -8.74 6.55 -5.91
CA GLU A 470 -10.15 6.73 -5.57
C GLU A 470 -10.68 8.06 -6.09
N ALA A 471 -10.94 8.17 -7.40
CA ALA A 471 -11.55 9.38 -7.95
C ALA A 471 -12.96 9.59 -7.38
N PHE A 472 -13.74 8.52 -7.36
CA PHE A 472 -15.11 8.45 -6.83
C PHE A 472 -15.34 7.05 -6.27
N ALA A 473 -16.17 6.91 -5.23
CA ALA A 473 -16.55 5.60 -4.72
C ALA A 473 -17.26 4.75 -5.79
N GLY A 474 -18.17 5.37 -6.55
CA GLY A 474 -18.85 4.72 -7.69
C GLY A 474 -17.88 4.23 -8.77
N GLN A 475 -16.78 4.94 -9.00
CA GLN A 475 -15.72 4.51 -9.92
C GLN A 475 -15.05 3.22 -9.42
N ILE A 476 -14.68 3.16 -8.15
CA ILE A 476 -14.03 1.96 -7.58
C ILE A 476 -14.98 0.77 -7.64
N ILE A 477 -16.23 0.92 -7.19
CA ILE A 477 -17.22 -0.15 -7.19
C ILE A 477 -17.50 -0.62 -8.61
N ALA A 478 -17.63 0.28 -9.58
CA ALA A 478 -17.80 -0.08 -10.98
C ALA A 478 -16.59 -0.86 -11.53
N ASN A 479 -15.36 -0.48 -11.19
CA ASN A 479 -14.16 -1.23 -11.59
C ASN A 479 -14.14 -2.63 -10.98
N LEU A 480 -14.51 -2.78 -9.71
CA LEU A 480 -14.60 -4.10 -9.06
C LEU A 480 -15.67 -4.98 -9.72
N LYS A 481 -16.87 -4.42 -9.99
CA LYS A 481 -17.94 -5.13 -10.70
C LYS A 481 -17.58 -5.49 -12.14
N ALA A 482 -16.79 -4.65 -12.83
CA ALA A 482 -16.28 -4.94 -14.16
C ALA A 482 -15.32 -6.15 -14.14
N LEU A 483 -14.40 -6.21 -13.17
CA LEU A 483 -13.47 -7.33 -13.00
C LEU A 483 -14.18 -8.65 -12.62
N ASP A 484 -15.30 -8.58 -11.91
CA ASP A 484 -16.10 -9.74 -11.50
C ASP A 484 -17.21 -10.13 -12.50
N SER A 485 -17.25 -9.50 -13.68
CA SER A 485 -18.27 -9.76 -14.71
C SER A 485 -17.71 -10.61 -15.85
N ASP A 486 -18.29 -11.79 -16.08
CA ASP A 486 -17.98 -12.63 -17.25
C ASP A 486 -18.27 -11.90 -18.56
N TYR A 487 -19.40 -11.17 -18.60
CA TYR A 487 -19.78 -10.38 -19.77
C TYR A 487 -18.74 -9.31 -20.08
N PHE A 488 -18.31 -8.53 -19.08
CA PHE A 488 -17.33 -7.48 -19.31
C PHE A 488 -15.98 -8.06 -19.74
N CYS A 489 -15.51 -9.07 -19.01
CA CYS A 489 -14.21 -9.71 -19.27
C CYS A 489 -14.17 -10.36 -20.66
N LYS A 490 -15.27 -10.99 -21.10
CA LYS A 490 -15.35 -11.59 -22.44
C LYS A 490 -15.43 -10.57 -23.56
N ASN A 491 -16.32 -9.59 -23.46
CA ASN A 491 -16.58 -8.66 -24.57
C ASN A 491 -15.53 -7.56 -24.70
N TYR A 492 -14.92 -7.12 -23.59
CA TYR A 492 -14.01 -5.96 -23.59
C TYR A 492 -12.56 -6.32 -23.27
N LEU A 493 -12.31 -7.37 -22.47
CA LEU A 493 -10.95 -7.79 -22.11
C LEU A 493 -10.44 -8.98 -22.94
N GLY A 494 -11.33 -9.66 -23.68
CA GLY A 494 -11.00 -10.87 -24.43
C GLY A 494 -10.60 -12.05 -23.54
N LEU A 495 -11.14 -12.12 -22.32
CA LEU A 495 -10.94 -13.23 -21.38
C LEU A 495 -12.11 -14.23 -21.49
N ASN A 496 -11.85 -15.51 -21.19
CA ASN A 496 -12.89 -16.54 -21.30
C ASN A 496 -13.88 -16.54 -20.14
N GLU A 497 -13.43 -16.08 -18.98
CA GLU A 497 -14.18 -15.99 -17.73
C GLU A 497 -13.86 -14.66 -17.04
N LYS A 498 -14.65 -14.32 -16.03
CA LYS A 498 -14.39 -13.16 -15.16
C LYS A 498 -12.99 -13.21 -14.56
N PHE A 499 -12.37 -12.04 -14.43
CA PHE A 499 -11.03 -11.93 -13.85
C PHE A 499 -11.04 -12.19 -12.33
N GLY A 500 -12.09 -11.72 -11.66
CA GLY A 500 -12.32 -11.86 -10.23
C GLY A 500 -12.08 -10.57 -9.44
N THR A 501 -12.67 -10.53 -8.24
CA THR A 501 -12.59 -9.38 -7.33
C THR A 501 -11.34 -9.48 -6.44
N PRO A 502 -10.48 -8.45 -6.41
CA PRO A 502 -9.40 -8.33 -5.44
C PRO A 502 -9.90 -8.41 -3.99
N ASP A 503 -9.06 -8.93 -3.08
CA ASP A 503 -9.39 -9.02 -1.66
C ASP A 503 -9.50 -7.62 -1.04
N MET A 504 -10.71 -7.25 -0.63
CA MET A 504 -11.00 -5.94 -0.04
C MET A 504 -10.32 -5.71 1.32
N THR A 505 -9.82 -6.76 1.98
CA THR A 505 -9.01 -6.63 3.21
C THR A 505 -7.58 -6.18 2.92
N LYS A 506 -7.15 -6.18 1.65
CA LYS A 506 -5.83 -5.71 1.18
C LYS A 506 -5.91 -4.38 0.41
N TRP A 507 -7.12 -3.83 0.23
CA TRP A 507 -7.43 -2.71 -0.67
C TRP A 507 -7.46 -1.35 0.03
N ASN A 508 -6.54 -0.44 -0.30
CA ASN A 508 -6.49 0.93 0.25
C ASN A 508 -6.63 0.96 1.79
N ASN A 509 -5.87 0.12 2.51
CA ASN A 509 -6.05 -0.04 3.97
C ASN A 509 -5.65 1.19 4.78
N TRP A 510 -4.91 2.14 4.18
CA TRP A 510 -4.55 3.40 4.82
C TRP A 510 -5.39 4.57 4.28
N GLY A 511 -6.57 4.27 3.73
CA GLY A 511 -7.39 5.20 2.98
C GLY A 511 -6.81 5.54 1.60
N GLY A 512 -7.58 6.28 0.81
CA GLY A 512 -7.19 6.63 -0.55
C GLY A 512 -7.51 8.08 -0.92
N SER A 513 -7.57 8.36 -2.22
CA SER A 513 -7.71 9.75 -2.71
C SER A 513 -9.02 10.40 -2.32
N LEU A 514 -10.07 9.60 -2.09
CA LEU A 514 -11.38 10.10 -1.70
C LEU A 514 -11.30 10.77 -0.33
N SER A 515 -10.50 10.22 0.59
CA SER A 515 -10.35 10.74 1.95
C SER A 515 -9.14 11.65 2.16
N ILE A 516 -8.00 11.32 1.57
CA ILE A 516 -6.74 12.06 1.71
C ILE A 516 -6.71 13.29 0.79
N GLY A 517 -7.31 13.16 -0.40
CA GLY A 517 -7.29 14.17 -1.46
C GLY A 517 -6.61 13.69 -2.74
N HIS A 518 -6.90 14.39 -3.83
CA HIS A 518 -6.42 14.10 -5.18
C HIS A 518 -5.84 15.35 -5.87
N PRO A 519 -4.63 15.81 -5.52
CA PRO A 519 -3.88 16.70 -6.38
C PRO A 519 -3.48 15.88 -7.61
N PHE A 520 -4.05 16.23 -8.77
CA PHE A 520 -4.09 15.35 -9.96
C PHE A 520 -2.74 14.74 -10.27
N ALA A 521 -1.71 15.58 -10.41
CA ALA A 521 -0.40 15.12 -10.80
C ALA A 521 0.51 14.67 -9.66
N ALA A 522 0.12 14.79 -8.38
CA ALA A 522 0.96 14.37 -7.24
C ALA A 522 0.55 13.00 -6.66
N THR A 523 -0.63 12.51 -7.02
CA THR A 523 -1.26 11.36 -6.36
C THR A 523 -0.56 10.03 -6.64
N GLY A 524 0.02 9.87 -7.82
CA GLY A 524 0.70 8.64 -8.23
C GLY A 524 1.89 8.27 -7.36
N VAL A 525 2.74 9.24 -6.98
CA VAL A 525 3.85 8.98 -6.04
C VAL A 525 3.31 8.56 -4.67
N ARG A 526 2.25 9.22 -4.17
CA ARG A 526 1.61 8.84 -2.89
C ARG A 526 1.12 7.41 -2.93
N LEU A 527 0.48 6.96 -4.02
CA LEU A 527 0.05 5.56 -4.17
C LEU A 527 1.25 4.61 -4.07
N CYS A 528 2.34 4.90 -4.78
CA CYS A 528 3.55 4.06 -4.72
C CYS A 528 4.17 4.02 -3.33
N MET A 529 4.22 5.15 -2.64
CA MET A 529 4.75 5.25 -1.29
C MET A 529 3.88 4.51 -0.28
N HIS A 530 2.56 4.65 -0.36
CA HIS A 530 1.63 3.87 0.44
C HIS A 530 1.81 2.37 0.19
N THR A 531 1.90 1.93 -1.08
CA THR A 531 2.14 0.52 -1.41
C THR A 531 3.43 0.02 -0.80
N ALA A 532 4.56 0.71 -1.02
CA ALA A 532 5.86 0.29 -0.52
C ALA A 532 5.88 0.24 1.02
N ASN A 533 5.34 1.27 1.69
CA ASN A 533 5.26 1.31 3.14
C ASN A 533 4.32 0.25 3.72
N ARG A 534 3.20 -0.05 3.05
CA ARG A 534 2.28 -1.13 3.42
C ARG A 534 2.91 -2.49 3.27
N LEU A 535 3.60 -2.78 2.17
CA LEU A 535 4.32 -4.04 2.00
C LEU A 535 5.33 -4.26 3.13
N VAL A 536 6.04 -3.21 3.53
CA VAL A 536 6.99 -3.26 4.65
C VAL A 536 6.28 -3.48 5.99
N ARG A 537 5.29 -2.65 6.34
CA ARG A 537 4.61 -2.70 7.66
C ARG A 537 3.67 -3.91 7.83
N GLU A 538 2.98 -4.31 6.76
CA GLU A 538 2.01 -5.43 6.75
C GLU A 538 2.67 -6.76 6.34
N ASN A 539 4.00 -6.78 6.19
CA ASN A 539 4.80 -7.95 5.81
C ASN A 539 4.36 -8.61 4.48
N GLY A 540 3.95 -7.81 3.50
CA GLY A 540 3.63 -8.25 2.14
C GLY A 540 4.84 -8.25 1.20
N GLN A 541 4.77 -8.98 0.08
CA GLN A 541 5.84 -9.01 -0.92
C GLN A 541 5.50 -8.23 -2.18
N LEU A 542 4.31 -8.44 -2.75
CA LEU A 542 3.93 -7.83 -4.03
C LEU A 542 2.76 -6.88 -3.83
N GLY A 543 2.90 -5.66 -4.36
CA GLY A 543 1.88 -4.63 -4.30
C GLY A 543 1.54 -4.11 -5.68
N LEU A 544 0.28 -3.78 -5.89
CA LEU A 544 -0.21 -3.25 -7.16
C LEU A 544 -0.78 -1.85 -6.95
N VAL A 545 -0.25 -0.90 -7.73
CA VAL A 545 -0.80 0.43 -7.90
C VAL A 545 -1.61 0.48 -9.18
N ALA A 546 -2.83 1.00 -9.15
CA ALA A 546 -3.55 1.32 -10.38
C ALA A 546 -4.33 2.62 -10.25
N ALA A 547 -4.53 3.31 -11.37
CA ALA A 547 -5.28 4.54 -11.39
C ALA A 547 -6.06 4.73 -12.70
N CYS A 548 -7.27 5.28 -12.57
CA CYS A 548 -7.99 5.90 -13.68
C CYS A 548 -7.49 7.32 -13.93
N ALA A 549 -7.64 7.81 -15.15
CA ALA A 549 -7.25 9.15 -15.54
C ALA A 549 -8.18 9.72 -16.61
N ALA A 550 -8.37 11.04 -16.59
CA ALA A 550 -9.01 11.77 -17.69
C ALA A 550 -8.29 11.52 -19.03
N GLY A 551 -8.98 11.78 -20.13
CA GLY A 551 -8.58 11.34 -21.47
C GLY A 551 -8.86 9.86 -21.74
N GLY A 552 -9.64 9.20 -20.88
CA GLY A 552 -9.94 7.77 -20.98
C GLY A 552 -8.68 6.93 -20.83
N GLN A 553 -7.88 7.18 -19.80
CA GLN A 553 -6.59 6.50 -19.61
C GLN A 553 -6.51 5.79 -18.27
N GLY A 554 -5.53 4.90 -18.14
CA GLY A 554 -5.20 4.29 -16.87
C GLY A 554 -3.77 3.78 -16.82
N VAL A 555 -3.29 3.57 -15.60
CA VAL A 555 -2.00 2.95 -15.32
C VAL A 555 -2.20 1.78 -14.36
N ALA A 556 -1.41 0.73 -14.54
CA ALA A 556 -1.18 -0.28 -13.53
C ALA A 556 0.33 -0.48 -13.38
N MET A 557 0.81 -0.58 -12.15
CA MET A 557 2.23 -0.76 -11.83
C MET A 557 2.41 -1.71 -10.65
N LEU A 558 3.43 -2.54 -10.75
CA LEU A 558 3.78 -3.56 -9.78
C LEU A 558 4.99 -3.12 -8.97
N LEU A 559 4.89 -3.25 -7.66
CA LEU A 559 5.98 -3.02 -6.71
C LEU A 559 6.29 -4.34 -6.00
N GLU A 560 7.57 -4.58 -5.77
CA GLU A 560 8.02 -5.70 -4.96
C GLU A 560 8.80 -5.17 -3.76
N ARG A 561 8.52 -5.66 -2.55
CA ARG A 561 9.25 -5.26 -1.35
C ARG A 561 10.74 -5.60 -1.49
N HIS A 562 11.60 -4.63 -1.20
CA HIS A 562 13.04 -4.85 -1.17
C HIS A 562 13.42 -5.68 0.08
N PRO A 563 14.33 -6.66 0.00
CA PRO A 563 14.66 -7.54 1.14
C PRO A 563 15.26 -6.82 2.34
N GLU A 564 15.91 -5.68 2.12
CA GLU A 564 16.49 -4.85 3.19
C GLU A 564 15.52 -3.79 3.72
N ALA A 565 14.28 -3.75 3.21
CA ALA A 565 13.28 -2.80 3.63
C ALA A 565 12.68 -3.23 4.98
N ASN A 566 12.83 -2.36 5.99
CA ASN A 566 12.32 -2.57 7.33
C ASN A 566 11.35 -1.44 7.71
N ALA A 567 10.41 -1.74 8.60
CA ALA A 567 9.54 -0.72 9.16
C ALA A 567 10.38 0.14 10.11
N GLU A 568 10.50 1.44 9.79
CA GLU A 568 10.99 2.45 10.72
C GLU A 568 9.90 2.86 11.73
#